data_AF-A0A2M8UBL1-F1
#
_entry.id   AF-A0A2M8UBL1-F1
#
_cell.length_a   1.000
_cell.length_b   1.000
_cell.length_c   1.000
_cell.angle_alpha   90.00
_cell.angle_beta   90.00
_cell.angle_gamma   90.00
#
_symmetry.space_group_name_H-M   'P 1'
#
loop_
_entity.id
_entity.type
_entity.pdbx_description
1 polymer ?
#
loop_
_entity_poly.entity_id
_entity_poly.type
_entity_poly.pdbx_seq_one_letter_code
_entity_poly.pdbx_strand_id
1 'polypeptide(L)'
;MHRDSFFDFAAAKANWTALKGAEQLQKYRKANCPAGNEYERWAKKLDTDRKAAMSDLENERNAELIKRCHDLYLMAYKWDELWGYWRAAPSRIRKWNDLDQASNACAAIRRGNIFTGQCNDLPDWQEWRVGN
;
A
#
# COMPACT_ATOMS: atom_id res chain seq x y z
N MET A 1 5.77 3.97 17.00
CA MET A 1 4.71 3.14 16.40
C MET A 1 3.54 3.18 17.39
N HIS A 2 2.47 3.91 17.06
CA HIS A 2 1.35 4.09 17.98
C HIS A 2 0.59 2.76 18.15
N ARG A 3 0.27 2.42 19.41
CA ARG A 3 -0.49 1.22 19.82
C ARG A 3 -1.95 1.19 19.31
N ASP A 4 -2.38 2.24 18.61
CA ASP A 4 -3.77 2.43 18.13
C ASP A 4 -3.91 2.19 16.61
N SER A 5 -2.91 1.59 15.98
CA SER A 5 -2.94 1.25 14.56
C SER A 5 -3.48 -0.17 14.40
N PHE A 6 -4.73 -0.31 13.98
CA PHE A 6 -5.34 -1.61 13.61
C PHE A 6 -4.71 -2.26 12.37
N PHE A 7 -3.65 -1.65 11.81
CA PHE A 7 -2.94 -2.13 10.64
C PHE A 7 -2.41 -3.56 10.84
N ASP A 8 -2.93 -4.49 10.05
CA ASP A 8 -2.43 -5.86 10.01
C ASP A 8 -1.22 -5.94 9.07
N PHE A 9 -0.03 -5.76 9.66
CA PHE A 9 1.23 -5.85 8.92
C PHE A 9 1.43 -7.23 8.27
N ALA A 10 0.99 -8.31 8.90
CA ALA A 10 1.17 -9.65 8.35
C ALA A 10 0.31 -9.86 7.10
N ALA A 11 -0.96 -9.44 7.15
CA ALA A 11 -1.84 -9.45 5.98
C ALA A 11 -1.33 -8.54 4.86
N ALA A 12 -0.85 -7.34 5.19
CA ALA A 12 -0.27 -6.42 4.21
C ALA A 12 0.99 -7.03 3.55
N LYS A 13 1.89 -7.64 4.32
CA LYS A 13 3.07 -8.34 3.78
C LYS A 13 2.69 -9.54 2.90
N ALA A 14 1.67 -10.30 3.28
CA ALA A 14 1.15 -11.40 2.47
C ALA A 14 0.63 -10.89 1.11
N ASN A 15 -0.17 -9.82 1.13
CA ASN A 15 -0.69 -9.18 -0.09
C ASN A 15 0.44 -8.58 -0.96
N TRP A 16 1.43 -7.93 -0.35
CA TRP A 16 2.63 -7.44 -1.05
C TRP A 16 3.35 -8.54 -1.82
N THR A 17 3.40 -9.73 -1.24
CA THR A 17 4.09 -10.89 -1.85
C THR A 17 3.22 -11.58 -2.89
N ALA A 18 1.92 -11.68 -2.66
CA ALA A 18 0.99 -12.42 -3.52
C ALA A 18 0.50 -11.62 -4.73
N LEU A 19 0.27 -10.31 -4.57
CA LEU A 19 -0.28 -9.44 -5.61
C LEU A 19 0.87 -8.80 -6.39
N LYS A 20 1.61 -9.56 -7.20
CA LYS A 20 2.80 -9.04 -7.89
C LYS A 20 2.49 -8.18 -9.13
N GLY A 21 1.30 -8.26 -9.71
CA GLY A 21 0.91 -7.48 -10.88
C GLY A 21 -0.25 -6.51 -10.63
N ALA A 22 -0.32 -5.44 -11.42
CA ALA A 22 -1.38 -4.43 -11.34
C ALA A 22 -2.78 -5.03 -11.49
N GLU A 23 -2.97 -5.99 -12.40
CA GLU A 23 -4.26 -6.68 -12.59
C GLU A 23 -4.67 -7.47 -11.33
N GLN A 24 -3.72 -8.15 -10.68
CA GLN A 24 -3.99 -8.91 -9.46
C GLN A 24 -4.42 -7.97 -8.32
N LEU A 25 -3.73 -6.83 -8.16
CA LEU A 25 -4.11 -5.80 -7.21
C LEU A 25 -5.52 -5.25 -7.50
N GLN A 26 -5.82 -4.91 -8.76
CA GLN A 26 -7.12 -4.40 -9.16
C GLN A 26 -8.24 -5.40 -8.89
N LYS A 27 -8.03 -6.68 -9.24
CA LYS A 27 -9.00 -7.76 -8.98
C LYS A 27 -9.22 -7.95 -7.48
N TYR A 28 -8.14 -7.97 -6.69
CA TYR A 28 -8.23 -8.08 -5.23
C TYR A 28 -9.01 -6.92 -4.63
N ARG A 29 -8.73 -5.67 -5.06
CA ARG A 29 -9.49 -4.50 -4.60
C ARG A 29 -10.95 -4.58 -4.99
N LYS A 30 -11.28 -4.89 -6.25
CA LYS A 30 -12.68 -4.98 -6.69
C LYS A 30 -13.48 -5.99 -5.87
N ALA A 31 -12.85 -7.10 -5.46
CA ALA A 31 -13.49 -8.13 -4.66
C ALA A 31 -13.62 -7.77 -3.16
N ASN A 32 -12.64 -7.05 -2.60
CA ASN A 32 -12.56 -6.83 -1.15
C ASN A 32 -12.91 -5.40 -0.71
N CYS A 33 -12.76 -4.43 -1.60
CA CYS A 33 -12.86 -2.99 -1.35
C CYS A 33 -13.50 -2.26 -2.54
N PRO A 34 -14.76 -2.59 -2.89
CA PRO A 34 -15.46 -1.95 -3.99
C PRO A 34 -15.69 -0.45 -3.72
N ALA A 35 -15.76 0.35 -4.79
CA ALA A 35 -16.04 1.79 -4.67
C ALA A 35 -17.42 2.07 -4.06
N GLY A 36 -17.57 3.19 -3.35
CA GLY A 36 -18.81 3.57 -2.65
C GLY A 36 -19.10 2.80 -1.36
N ASN A 37 -18.17 1.95 -0.91
CA ASN A 37 -18.32 1.16 0.31
C ASN A 37 -18.13 1.99 1.60
N GLU A 38 -18.29 1.33 2.74
CA GLU A 38 -18.12 1.88 4.08
C GLU A 38 -16.72 2.46 4.30
N TYR A 39 -15.69 1.88 3.68
CA TYR A 39 -14.33 2.38 3.79
C TYR A 39 -14.20 3.80 3.22
N GLU A 40 -14.80 4.13 2.07
CA GLU A 40 -14.70 5.49 1.52
C GLU A 40 -15.38 6.54 2.41
N ARG A 41 -16.50 6.18 3.05
CA ARG A 41 -17.17 7.05 4.03
C ARG A 41 -16.31 7.23 5.28
N TRP A 42 -15.77 6.12 5.79
CA TRP A 42 -14.90 6.11 6.94
C TRP A 42 -13.60 6.91 6.69
N ALA A 43 -12.97 6.76 5.53
CA ALA A 43 -11.73 7.45 5.16
C ALA A 43 -11.92 8.98 5.11
N LYS A 44 -13.02 9.47 4.54
CA LYS A 44 -13.37 10.91 4.59
C LYS A 44 -13.52 11.43 6.01
N LYS A 45 -14.06 10.59 6.91
CA LYS A 45 -14.21 10.93 8.33
C LYS A 45 -12.85 10.90 9.04
N LEU A 46 -11.98 9.95 8.70
CA LEU A 46 -10.61 9.90 9.22
C LEU A 46 -9.84 11.20 8.97
N ASP A 47 -10.00 11.78 7.78
CA ASP A 47 -9.34 13.03 7.38
C ASP A 47 -9.87 14.28 8.12
N THR A 48 -11.12 14.24 8.58
CA THR A 48 -11.81 15.41 9.15
C THR A 48 -11.99 15.33 10.68
N ASP A 49 -12.27 14.13 11.20
CA ASP A 49 -12.39 13.82 12.63
C ASP A 49 -11.91 12.39 12.91
N ARG A 50 -10.60 12.27 13.15
CA ARG A 50 -9.95 11.00 13.48
C ARG A 50 -10.58 10.30 14.69
N LYS A 51 -10.96 11.04 15.73
CA LYS A 51 -11.49 10.42 16.96
C LYS A 51 -12.84 9.77 16.66
N ALA A 52 -13.70 10.46 15.92
CA ALA A 52 -15.00 9.92 15.54
C ALA A 52 -14.86 8.75 14.55
N ALA A 53 -13.90 8.79 13.61
CA ALA A 53 -13.63 7.66 12.73
C ALA A 53 -13.14 6.40 13.49
N MET A 54 -12.30 6.58 14.51
CA MET A 54 -11.86 5.45 15.35
C MET A 54 -13.00 4.89 16.21
N SER A 55 -13.89 5.75 16.71
CA SER A 55 -15.07 5.31 17.47
C SER A 55 -16.06 4.51 16.62
N ASP A 56 -16.18 4.79 15.32
CA ASP A 56 -17.01 4.01 14.40
C ASP A 56 -16.48 2.56 14.28
N LEU A 57 -15.16 2.39 14.18
CA LEU A 57 -14.54 1.06 14.08
C LEU A 57 -14.80 0.16 15.29
N GLU A 58 -14.99 0.73 16.48
CA GLU A 58 -15.27 -0.03 17.70
C GLU A 58 -16.71 -0.57 17.73
N ASN A 59 -17.63 0.04 16.98
CA ASN A 59 -19.07 -0.21 17.06
C ASN A 59 -19.72 -0.69 15.75
N GLU A 60 -18.96 -0.74 14.64
CA GLU A 60 -19.50 -1.08 13.33
C GLU A 60 -19.44 -2.57 12.99
N ARG A 61 -20.53 -3.08 12.42
CA ARG A 61 -20.61 -4.43 11.82
C ARG A 61 -19.61 -4.64 10.68
N ASN A 62 -19.12 -3.55 10.06
CA ASN A 62 -18.24 -3.57 8.90
C ASN A 62 -16.78 -3.21 9.23
N ALA A 63 -16.42 -3.15 10.52
CA ALA A 63 -15.08 -2.78 10.96
C ALA A 63 -13.96 -3.59 10.26
N GLU A 64 -14.14 -4.90 10.08
CA GLU A 64 -13.15 -5.75 9.41
C GLU A 64 -12.96 -5.41 7.91
N LEU A 65 -14.03 -5.01 7.23
CA LEU A 65 -13.93 -4.53 5.84
C LEU A 65 -13.16 -3.21 5.79
N ILE A 66 -13.48 -2.27 6.68
CA ILE A 66 -12.82 -0.96 6.75
C ILE A 66 -11.33 -1.13 7.02
N LYS A 67 -10.95 -1.95 8.03
CA LYS A 67 -9.56 -2.24 8.36
C LYS A 67 -8.80 -2.81 7.17
N ARG A 68 -9.36 -3.85 6.53
CA ARG A 68 -8.74 -4.50 5.36
C ARG A 68 -8.52 -3.52 4.20
N CYS A 69 -9.50 -2.65 3.93
CA CYS A 69 -9.38 -1.67 2.86
C CYS A 69 -8.40 -0.55 3.18
N HIS A 70 -8.34 -0.14 4.44
CA HIS A 70 -7.33 0.80 4.90
C HIS A 70 -5.91 0.21 4.79
N ASP A 71 -5.73 -1.05 5.16
CA ASP A 71 -4.43 -1.74 5.07
C ASP A 71 -3.97 -1.87 3.62
N LEU A 72 -4.89 -2.22 2.71
CA LEU A 72 -4.64 -2.24 1.26
C LEU A 72 -4.24 -0.85 0.74
N TYR A 73 -4.92 0.21 1.20
CA TYR A 73 -4.59 1.58 0.84
C TYR A 73 -3.20 1.98 1.35
N LEU A 74 -2.87 1.73 2.61
CA LEU A 74 -1.55 2.04 3.18
C LEU A 74 -0.43 1.26 2.50
N MET A 75 -0.68 0.00 2.13
CA MET A 75 0.25 -0.81 1.34
C MET A 75 0.50 -0.19 -0.05
N ALA A 76 -0.56 0.22 -0.75
CA ALA A 76 -0.46 0.88 -2.05
C ALA A 76 0.21 2.27 -1.95
N TYR A 77 -0.05 3.02 -0.89
CA TYR A 77 0.61 4.28 -0.59
C TYR A 77 2.12 4.09 -0.40
N LYS A 78 2.52 3.10 0.41
CA LYS A 78 3.92 2.75 0.60
C LYS A 78 4.59 2.36 -0.71
N TRP A 79 3.89 1.62 -1.57
CA TRP A 79 4.38 1.30 -2.90
C TRP A 79 4.63 2.54 -3.76
N ASP A 80 3.73 3.53 -3.78
CA ASP A 80 3.91 4.76 -4.56
C ASP A 80 5.13 5.58 -4.09
N GLU A 81 5.40 5.62 -2.78
CA GLU A 81 6.62 6.21 -2.24
C GLU A 81 7.88 5.52 -2.79
N LEU A 82 7.92 4.18 -2.76
CA LEU A 82 9.06 3.40 -3.27
C LEU A 82 9.21 3.52 -4.79
N TRP A 83 8.09 3.57 -5.50
CA TRP A 83 8.05 3.86 -6.92
C TRP A 83 8.64 5.24 -7.25
N GLY A 84 8.42 6.25 -6.39
CA GLY A 84 9.08 7.55 -6.46
C GLY A 84 10.60 7.43 -6.46
N TYR A 85 11.17 6.66 -5.51
CA TYR A 85 12.62 6.41 -5.47
C TYR A 85 13.13 5.64 -6.68
N TRP A 86 12.40 4.64 -7.16
CA TRP A 86 12.76 3.89 -8.36
C TRP A 86 12.77 4.79 -9.60
N ARG A 87 11.75 5.64 -9.77
CA ARG A 87 11.66 6.58 -10.91
C ARG A 87 12.76 7.61 -10.94
N ALA A 88 13.22 8.05 -9.77
CA ALA A 88 14.33 8.99 -9.63
C ALA A 88 15.69 8.37 -10.00
N ALA A 89 15.79 7.04 -10.12
CA ALA A 89 17.01 6.40 -10.62
C ALA A 89 17.28 6.78 -12.09
N PRO A 90 18.54 7.01 -12.49
CA PRO A 90 18.90 7.28 -13.87
C PRO A 90 18.37 6.21 -14.83
N SER A 91 17.75 6.62 -15.94
CA SER A 91 17.11 5.71 -16.92
C SER A 91 18.02 4.59 -17.42
N ARG A 92 19.33 4.86 -17.57
CA ARG A 92 20.36 3.89 -17.98
C ARG A 92 20.53 2.68 -17.04
N ILE A 93 20.07 2.78 -15.80
CA ILE A 93 20.12 1.70 -14.79
C ILE A 93 18.73 1.35 -14.25
N ARG A 94 17.67 1.85 -14.88
CA ARG A 94 16.29 1.77 -14.38
C ARG A 94 15.53 0.65 -15.10
N LYS A 95 15.97 -0.59 -14.90
CA LYS A 95 15.20 -1.79 -15.23
C LYS A 95 14.35 -2.18 -14.03
N TRP A 96 13.14 -2.70 -14.30
CA TRP A 96 12.21 -3.06 -13.23
C TRP A 96 12.82 -4.15 -12.34
N ASN A 97 12.85 -3.91 -11.02
CA ASN A 97 13.51 -4.78 -10.04
C ASN A 97 14.96 -5.20 -10.40
N ASP A 98 15.71 -4.32 -11.06
CA ASP A 98 17.12 -4.57 -11.41
C ASP A 98 17.93 -3.27 -11.24
N LEU A 99 17.79 -2.64 -10.07
CA LEU A 99 18.64 -1.53 -9.67
C LEU A 99 19.99 -2.05 -9.16
N ASP A 100 21.05 -1.29 -9.45
CA ASP A 100 22.36 -1.49 -8.84
C ASP A 100 22.26 -1.38 -7.31
N GLN A 101 22.77 -2.40 -6.62
CA GLN A 101 22.78 -2.53 -5.16
C GLN A 101 23.54 -1.40 -4.45
N ALA A 102 24.53 -0.81 -5.14
CA ALA A 102 25.32 0.32 -4.65
C ALA A 102 24.63 1.68 -4.87
N SER A 103 23.53 1.73 -5.64
CA SER A 103 22.86 2.97 -5.96
C SER A 103 22.11 3.58 -4.76
N ASN A 104 22.05 4.91 -4.71
CA ASN A 104 21.25 5.64 -3.73
C ASN A 104 19.76 5.28 -3.81
N ALA A 105 19.24 4.99 -5.01
CA ALA A 105 17.86 4.54 -5.21
C ALA A 105 17.62 3.19 -4.55
N CYS A 106 18.50 2.20 -4.78
CA CYS A 106 18.40 0.91 -4.10
C CYS A 106 18.51 1.06 -2.57
N ALA A 107 19.42 1.90 -2.07
CA ALA A 107 19.54 2.17 -0.64
C ALA A 107 18.25 2.81 -0.05
N ALA A 108 17.61 3.74 -0.75
CA ALA A 108 16.36 4.35 -0.35
C ALA A 108 15.21 3.34 -0.33
N ILE A 109 15.05 2.54 -1.41
CA ILE A 109 13.99 1.52 -1.49
C ILE A 109 14.19 0.47 -0.41
N ARG A 110 15.41 -0.03 -0.19
CA ARG A 110 15.70 -0.99 0.88
C ARG A 110 15.32 -0.48 2.27
N ARG A 111 15.60 0.80 2.56
CA ARG A 111 15.18 1.43 3.84
C ARG A 111 13.67 1.61 3.94
N GLY A 112 13.00 1.92 2.83
CA GLY A 112 11.56 2.19 2.80
C GLY A 112 10.69 0.94 2.64
N ASN A 113 11.22 -0.15 2.06
CA ASN A 113 10.50 -1.39 1.82
C ASN A 113 10.40 -2.18 3.11
N ILE A 114 9.46 -1.76 3.96
CA ILE A 114 9.20 -2.39 5.26
C ILE A 114 8.77 -3.85 5.14
N PHE A 115 8.27 -4.30 3.98
CA PHE A 115 7.74 -5.64 3.79
C PHE A 115 8.84 -6.69 3.59
N THR A 116 9.87 -6.35 2.81
CA THR A 116 10.91 -7.31 2.41
C THR A 116 12.33 -6.83 2.70
N GLY A 117 12.54 -5.53 2.89
CA GLY A 117 13.87 -4.93 3.07
C GLY A 117 14.74 -5.00 1.82
N GLN A 118 14.18 -5.41 0.67
CA GLN A 118 14.90 -5.57 -0.58
C GLN A 118 14.60 -4.41 -1.53
N CYS A 119 15.58 -4.00 -2.33
CA CYS A 119 15.38 -2.93 -3.31
C CYS A 119 14.84 -3.39 -4.66
N ASN A 120 15.00 -4.68 -4.98
CA ASN A 120 14.61 -5.30 -6.23
C ASN A 120 13.46 -6.32 -6.02
N ASP A 121 12.54 -5.99 -5.10
CA ASP A 121 11.38 -6.83 -4.79
C ASP A 121 10.12 -5.97 -4.58
N LEU A 122 9.88 -5.09 -5.55
CA LEU A 122 8.65 -4.32 -5.64
C LEU A 122 7.63 -5.08 -6.49
N PRO A 123 6.34 -5.11 -6.10
CA PRO A 123 5.24 -5.52 -6.97
C PRO A 123 5.11 -4.58 -8.17
N ASP A 124 4.79 -5.09 -9.36
CA ASP A 124 4.62 -4.27 -10.56
C ASP A 124 3.21 -3.69 -10.64
N TRP A 125 2.99 -2.61 -9.90
CA TRP A 125 1.70 -1.90 -9.85
C TRP A 125 1.72 -0.59 -10.64
N GLN A 126 2.62 -0.43 -11.62
CA GLN A 126 2.75 0.81 -12.38
C GLN A 126 1.43 1.27 -13.02
N GLU A 127 0.66 0.32 -13.56
CA GLU A 127 -0.60 0.58 -14.25
C GLU A 127 -1.77 0.86 -13.31
N TRP A 128 -1.67 0.50 -12.02
CA TRP A 128 -2.71 0.78 -11.02
C TRP A 128 -2.99 2.29 -10.89
N ARG A 129 -1.99 3.12 -11.15
CA ARG A 129 -2.10 4.59 -11.09
C ARG A 129 -2.86 5.21 -12.25
N VAL A 130 -3.03 4.51 -13.37
CA VAL A 130 -3.64 5.07 -14.58
C VAL A 130 -5.17 4.94 -14.54
N GLY A 131 -5.72 4.15 -13.61
CA GLY A 131 -7.15 3.85 -13.49
C GLY A 131 -7.86 4.37 -12.23
N ASN A 132 -7.25 5.28 -11.45
CA ASN A 132 -7.93 6.03 -10.37
C ASN A 132 -7.94 7.52 -10.71
#